data_AF-A0A7V5M895-F1
#
_entry.id   AF-A0A7V5M895-F1
#
_cell.length_a   1.000
_cell.length_b   1.000
_cell.length_c   1.000
_cell.angle_alpha   90.00
_cell.angle_beta   90.00
_cell.angle_gamma   90.00
#
_symmetry.space_group_name_H-M   'P 1'
#
loop_
_entity.id
_entity.type
_entity.pdbx_description
1 polymer ?
#
loop_
_entity_poly.entity_id
_entity_poly.type
_entity_poly.pdbx_seq_one_letter_code
_entity_poly.pdbx_strand_id
1 'polypeptide(L)'
;MGVILLKLSPYPKGTNWKHILGVGMLGGIGFTMSIFITNLAFANNGIIQSSIMAILIASLLSGILGLIFLKISSRPLNLNLTN
;
A
#
# COMPACT_ATOMS: atom_id res chain seq x y z
N MET A 1 8.31 -1.23 10.60
CA MET A 1 8.42 -0.90 12.03
C MET A 1 9.84 -1.01 12.60
N GLY A 2 10.67 -2.00 12.21
CA GLY A 2 11.94 -2.29 12.93
C GLY A 2 13.15 -1.37 12.68
N VAL A 3 13.27 -0.69 11.53
CA VAL A 3 14.52 0.03 11.17
C VAL A 3 14.57 1.49 11.65
N ILE A 4 13.42 2.06 12.04
CA ILE A 4 13.32 3.45 12.51
C ILE A 4 13.83 3.56 13.97
N LEU A 5 13.76 2.46 14.73
CA LEU A 5 14.25 2.38 16.11
C LEU A 5 15.78 2.37 16.21
N LEU A 6 16.48 1.91 15.16
CA LEU A 6 17.93 1.73 15.16
C LEU A 6 18.74 3.03 14.99
N LYS A 7 18.12 4.22 14.99
CA LYS A 7 18.83 5.52 14.97
C LYS A 7 19.87 5.65 13.85
N LEU A 8 19.68 4.90 12.75
CA LEU A 8 20.59 4.80 11.60
C LEU A 8 20.26 5.80 10.48
N SER A 9 19.21 6.60 10.61
CA SER A 9 18.89 7.59 9.57
C SER A 9 18.17 8.81 10.14
N PRO A 10 18.63 10.04 9.83
CA PRO A 10 17.91 11.24 10.20
C PRO A 10 16.57 11.25 9.46
N TYR A 11 15.51 11.51 10.22
CA TYR A 11 14.15 11.74 9.76
C TYR A 11 14.18 12.59 8.48
N PRO A 12 13.76 12.08 7.30
CA PRO A 12 13.79 12.86 6.08
C PRO A 12 12.88 14.09 6.28
N LYS A 13 13.52 15.27 6.30
CA LYS A 13 12.86 16.57 6.42
C LYS A 13 11.86 16.71 5.26
N GLY A 14 10.57 16.47 5.53
CA GLY A 14 9.49 16.61 4.55
C GLY A 14 8.59 15.39 4.37
N THR A 15 8.91 14.23 4.94
CA THR A 15 8.06 13.04 4.80
C THR A 15 7.00 13.00 5.90
N ASN A 16 5.79 13.46 5.57
CA ASN A 16 4.64 13.29 6.44
C ASN A 16 4.42 11.79 6.68
N TRP A 17 4.34 11.33 7.94
CA TRP A 17 4.10 9.90 8.27
C TRP A 17 2.87 9.31 7.58
N LYS A 18 1.92 10.19 7.23
CA LYS A 18 0.75 9.89 6.43
C LYS A 18 1.09 9.40 5.01
N HIS A 19 2.17 9.89 4.41
CA HIS A 19 2.65 9.44 3.10
C HIS A 19 3.24 8.02 3.17
N ILE A 20 3.98 7.70 4.24
CA ILE A 20 4.53 6.35 4.49
C ILE A 20 3.40 5.33 4.67
N LEU A 21 2.34 5.69 5.39
CA LEU A 21 1.16 4.84 5.53
C LEU A 21 0.42 4.66 4.18
N GLY A 22 0.26 5.73 3.40
CA GLY A 22 -0.36 5.65 2.07
C GLY A 22 0.42 4.78 1.09
N VAL A 23 1.76 4.94 1.02
CA VAL A 23 2.62 4.10 0.18
C VAL A 23 2.64 2.65 0.69
N GLY A 24 2.57 2.42 2.01
CA GLY A 24 2.44 1.07 2.57
C GLY A 24 1.14 0.37 2.16
N MET A 25 0.02 1.09 2.12
CA MET A 25 -1.27 0.56 1.63
C MET A 25 -1.23 0.22 0.13
N LEU A 26 -0.52 1.03 -0.66
CA LEU A 26 -0.30 0.75 -2.09
C LEU A 26 0.68 -0.42 -2.30
N GLY A 27 1.68 -0.57 -1.45
CA GLY A 27 2.62 -1.71 -1.47
C GLY A 27 1.95 -3.04 -1.11
N GLY A 28 0.79 -3.02 -0.46
CA GLY A 28 -0.01 -4.20 -0.13
C GLY A 28 -0.85 -4.75 -1.29
N ILE A 29 -0.80 -4.16 -2.50
CA ILE A 29 -1.51 -4.66 -3.67
C ILE A 29 -0.83 -5.95 -4.17
N GLY A 30 -1.25 -7.08 -3.61
CA GLY A 30 -0.62 -8.39 -3.82
C GLY A 30 -1.19 -9.21 -4.98
N PHE A 31 -1.86 -8.60 -5.97
CA PHE A 31 -2.63 -9.31 -7.02
C PHE A 31 -1.96 -10.61 -7.51
N THR A 32 -0.74 -10.52 -8.05
CA THR A 32 -0.04 -11.67 -8.65
C THR A 32 0.47 -12.66 -7.62
N MET A 33 1.01 -12.18 -6.48
CA MET A 33 1.53 -13.05 -5.42
C MET A 33 0.43 -13.77 -4.65
N SER A 34 -0.70 -13.10 -4.40
CA SER A 34 -1.86 -13.67 -3.73
C SER A 34 -2.53 -14.73 -4.60
N ILE A 35 -2.65 -14.52 -5.93
CA ILE A 35 -3.16 -15.55 -6.84
C ILE A 35 -2.24 -16.78 -6.85
N PHE A 36 -0.93 -16.57 -6.83
CA PHE A 36 0.03 -17.68 -6.73
C PHE A 36 -0.15 -18.48 -5.44
N ILE A 37 -0.31 -17.80 -4.30
CA ILE A 37 -0.60 -18.45 -3.01
C ILE A 37 -1.93 -19.20 -3.06
N THR A 38 -2.99 -18.63 -3.64
CA THR A 38 -4.29 -19.32 -3.79
C THR A 38 -4.19 -20.60 -4.61
N ASN A 39 -3.43 -20.60 -5.70
CA ASN A 39 -3.19 -21.79 -6.52
C ASN A 39 -2.39 -22.87 -5.78
N LEU A 40 -1.55 -22.50 -4.82
CA LEU A 40 -0.83 -23.45 -3.96
C LEU A 40 -1.68 -23.93 -2.77
N ALA A 41 -2.58 -23.08 -2.26
CA ALA A 41 -3.36 -23.35 -1.06
C ALA A 41 -4.58 -24.24 -1.32
N PHE A 42 -5.14 -24.23 -2.54
CA PHE A 42 -6.36 -24.97 -2.87
C PHE A 42 -6.17 -25.84 -4.10
N ALA A 43 -6.72 -27.05 -4.05
CA ALA A 43 -6.73 -27.99 -5.18
C ALA A 43 -8.07 -28.01 -5.94
N ASN A 44 -9.14 -27.44 -5.37
CA ASN A 44 -10.47 -27.41 -6.00
C ASN A 44 -10.66 -26.13 -6.81
N ASN A 45 -10.88 -26.28 -8.12
CA ASN A 45 -11.06 -25.16 -9.05
C ASN A 45 -12.21 -24.21 -8.66
N GLY A 46 -13.29 -24.69 -8.03
CA GLY A 46 -14.39 -23.82 -7.59
C GLY A 46 -13.97 -22.80 -6.52
N ILE A 47 -13.13 -23.22 -5.58
CA ILE A 47 -12.63 -22.39 -4.49
C ILE A 47 -11.53 -21.43 -4.97
N ILE A 48 -10.71 -21.88 -5.93
CA ILE A 48 -9.68 -21.04 -6.56
C ILE A 48 -10.34 -19.85 -7.26
N GLN A 49 -11.38 -20.10 -8.07
CA GLN A 49 -12.05 -19.03 -8.82
C GLN A 49 -12.72 -18.00 -7.89
N SER A 50 -13.40 -18.45 -6.83
CA SER A 50 -13.99 -17.53 -5.85
C SER A 50 -12.95 -16.73 -5.07
N SER A 51 -11.81 -17.35 -4.75
CA SER A 51 -10.68 -16.70 -4.08
C SER A 51 -10.00 -15.65 -4.95
N ILE A 52 -9.80 -15.92 -6.24
CA ILE A 52 -9.24 -14.94 -7.20
C ILE A 52 -10.16 -13.72 -7.30
N MET A 53 -11.48 -13.92 -7.37
CA MET A 53 -12.46 -12.83 -7.36
C MET A 53 -12.36 -11.99 -6.09
N ALA A 54 -12.23 -12.62 -4.92
CA ALA A 54 -12.05 -11.91 -3.65
C ALA A 54 -10.74 -11.11 -3.62
N ILE A 55 -9.63 -11.68 -4.11
CA ILE A 55 -8.31 -11.02 -4.18
C ILE A 55 -8.37 -9.78 -5.09
N LEU A 56 -9.05 -9.89 -6.23
CA LEU A 56 -9.27 -8.78 -7.15
C LEU A 56 -9.99 -7.62 -6.47
N ILE A 57 -11.11 -7.92 -5.81
CA ILE A 57 -11.94 -6.94 -5.10
C ILE A 57 -11.13 -6.28 -3.97
N ALA A 58 -10.45 -7.09 -3.15
CA ALA A 58 -9.63 -6.59 -2.04
C ALA A 58 -8.46 -5.71 -2.53
N SER A 59 -7.81 -6.09 -3.63
CA SER A 59 -6.72 -5.30 -4.22
C SER A 59 -7.21 -3.97 -4.76
N LEU A 60 -8.38 -3.94 -5.41
CA LEU A 60 -9.04 -2.72 -5.87
C LEU A 60 -9.37 -1.79 -4.69
N LEU A 61 -9.99 -2.33 -3.63
CA LEU A 61 -10.30 -1.59 -2.42
C LEU A 61 -9.04 -1.02 -1.76
N SER A 62 -7.98 -1.82 -1.62
CA SER A 62 -6.70 -1.37 -1.05
C SER A 62 -6.07 -0.26 -1.90
N GLY A 63 -6.10 -0.39 -3.23
CA GLY A 63 -5.59 0.62 -4.14
C GLY A 63 -6.36 1.94 -4.06
N ILE A 64 -7.70 1.88 -4.05
CA ILE A 64 -8.57 3.06 -3.92
C ILE A 64 -8.33 3.75 -2.58
N LEU A 65 -8.33 3.01 -1.47
CA LEU A 65 -8.08 3.55 -0.13
C LEU A 65 -6.67 4.14 -0.02
N GLY A 66 -5.66 3.44 -0.52
CA GLY A 66 -4.28 3.93 -0.56
C GLY A 66 -4.11 5.21 -1.37
N LEU A 67 -4.76 5.30 -2.54
CA LEU A 67 -4.75 6.51 -3.38
C LEU A 67 -5.49 7.68 -2.74
N ILE A 68 -6.67 7.45 -2.14
CA ILE A 68 -7.41 8.50 -1.43
C ILE A 68 -6.58 9.01 -0.25
N PHE A 69 -5.96 8.11 0.51
CA PHE A 69 -5.12 8.47 1.65
C PHE A 69 -3.87 9.27 1.22
N LEU A 70 -3.24 8.86 0.11
CA LEU A 70 -2.12 9.59 -0.47
C LEU A 70 -2.55 10.98 -0.93
N LYS A 71 -3.68 11.10 -1.62
CA LYS A 71 -4.20 12.38 -2.13
C LYS A 71 -4.55 13.36 -1.00
N ILE A 72 -5.06 12.87 0.14
CA ILE A 72 -5.32 13.70 1.33
C ILE A 72 -4.02 14.07 2.05
N SER A 73 -3.03 13.17 2.05
CA SER A 73 -1.73 13.39 2.69
C SER A 73 -0.82 14.32 1.88
N SER A 74 -0.94 14.32 0.56
CA SER A 74 -0.20 15.18 -0.35
C SER A 74 -0.83 16.57 -0.38
N ARG A 75 -0.76 17.29 0.75
CA ARG A 75 -0.96 18.74 0.74
C ARG A 75 0.12 19.35 -0.17
N PRO A 76 -0.22 20.28 -1.08
CA PRO A 76 0.75 20.96 -1.90
C PRO A 76 1.75 21.63 -0.97
N LEU A 77 3.04 21.35 -1.19
CA LEU A 77 4.13 22.02 -0.53
C LEU A 77 4.05 23.48 -0.99
N ASN A 78 3.46 24.33 -0.15
CA ASN A 78 3.33 25.76 -0.39
C ASN A 78 4.75 26.36 -0.25
N LEU A 79 5.53 26.20 -1.32
CA LEU A 79 6.81 26.87 -1.51
C LEU A 79 6.50 28.36 -1.74
N ASN A 80 6.28 29.08 -0.65
CA ASN A 80 6.56 30.51 -0.59
C ASN A 80 8.07 30.68 -0.80
N LEU A 81 8.48 30.68 -2.08
CA LEU A 81 9.72 31.31 -2.52
C LEU A 81 9.45 32.82 -2.53
N THR A 82 9.37 33.39 -1.32
CA THR A 82 9.57 34.82 -1.12
C THR A 82 11.00 34.99 -0.60
N ASN A 83 11.77 35.76 -1.38
CA ASN A 83 13.18 36.17 -1.27
C ASN A 83 14.11 35.43 -2.23
#